data_AF-A0A072PFX4-F1
#
_entry.id   AF-A0A072PFX4-F1
#
_cell.length_a   1.000
_cell.length_b   1.000
_cell.length_c   1.000
_cell.angle_alpha   90.00
_cell.angle_beta   90.00
_cell.angle_gamma   90.00
#
_symmetry.space_group_name_H-M   'P 1'
#
loop_
_entity.id
_entity.type
_entity.pdbx_description
1 polymer ?
#
loop_
_entity_poly.entity_id
_entity_poly.type
_entity_poly.pdbx_seq_one_letter_code
_entity_poly.pdbx_strand_id
1 'polypeptide(L)'
;MGAHNVNYKPNEKKLAYVRKAYEEATVFVTICGGIQSALEARVLKGKSAIAPRVLLPMAQQLSPDTEWYEKRWHRDGKLWTSGALLNEVDLRYAFVNEIWVGKGSLI
;
A
#
# COMPACT_ATOMS: atom_id res chain seq x y z
N MET A 1 -8.12 4.97 -12.43
CA MET A 1 -8.82 4.65 -11.17
C MET A 1 -7.74 4.39 -10.13
N GLY A 2 -7.80 5.07 -8.99
CA GLY A 2 -6.85 4.86 -7.88
C GLY A 2 -5.98 6.07 -7.59
N ALA A 3 -4.80 6.11 -8.21
CA ALA A 3 -3.84 7.21 -8.06
C ALA A 3 -3.86 8.21 -9.23
N HIS A 4 -4.26 7.76 -10.42
CA HIS A 4 -4.36 8.58 -11.63
C HIS A 4 -5.26 7.92 -12.70
N ASN A 5 -5.40 8.60 -13.85
CA ASN A 5 -6.10 8.08 -15.02
C ASN A 5 -5.38 6.86 -15.60
N VAL A 6 -6.13 5.97 -16.26
CA VAL A 6 -5.61 4.69 -16.79
C VAL A 6 -4.50 4.88 -17.82
N ASN A 7 -4.54 5.99 -18.59
CA ASN A 7 -3.54 6.31 -19.61
C ASN A 7 -2.39 7.18 -19.09
N TYR A 8 -2.44 7.58 -17.82
CA TYR A 8 -1.38 8.37 -17.24
C TYR A 8 -0.18 7.48 -16.94
N LYS A 9 0.99 7.90 -17.40
CA LYS A 9 2.27 7.27 -17.10
C LYS A 9 3.11 8.27 -16.30
N PRO A 10 3.42 8.00 -15.02
CA PRO A 10 4.31 8.88 -14.28
C PRO A 10 5.68 8.90 -14.94
N ASN A 11 6.27 10.09 -15.01
CA ASN A 11 7.67 10.22 -15.42
C ASN A 11 8.60 9.87 -14.26
N GLU A 12 9.87 9.72 -14.57
CA GLU A 12 10.88 9.30 -13.61
C GLU A 12 10.99 10.24 -12.40
N LYS A 13 10.79 11.56 -12.58
CA LYS A 13 10.80 12.52 -11.45
C LYS A 13 9.73 12.20 -10.41
N LYS A 14 8.54 11.80 -10.84
CA LYS A 14 7.43 11.45 -9.95
C LYS A 14 7.67 10.09 -9.28
N LEU A 15 8.22 9.13 -10.01
CA LEU A 15 8.59 7.83 -9.44
C LEU A 15 9.72 7.95 -8.41
N ALA A 16 10.72 8.79 -8.69
CA ALA A 16 11.81 9.10 -7.75
C ALA A 16 11.28 9.77 -6.48
N TYR A 17 10.28 10.65 -6.58
CA TYR A 17 9.61 11.21 -5.40
C TYR A 17 8.94 10.13 -4.56
N VAL A 18 8.23 9.17 -5.16
CA VAL A 18 7.60 8.07 -4.42
C VAL A 18 8.64 7.19 -3.74
N ARG A 19 9.76 6.88 -4.41
CA ARG A 19 10.88 6.13 -3.81
C ARG A 19 11.46 6.86 -2.61
N LYS A 20 11.79 8.14 -2.76
CA LYS A 20 12.28 9.00 -1.67
C LYS A 20 11.30 9.05 -0.50
N ALA A 21 10.01 9.27 -0.79
CA ALA A 21 8.97 9.30 0.23
C ALA A 21 8.84 7.96 0.95
N TYR A 22 8.94 6.84 0.24
CA TYR A 22 8.96 5.51 0.87
C TYR A 22 10.19 5.35 1.77
N GLU A 23 11.38 5.72 1.31
CA GLU A 23 12.64 5.62 2.06
C GLU A 23 12.60 6.42 3.36
N GLU A 24 12.22 7.69 3.30
CA GLU A 24 12.22 8.64 4.43
C GLU A 24 11.04 8.44 5.39
N ALA A 25 9.95 7.82 4.93
CA ALA A 25 8.78 7.64 5.77
C ALA A 25 9.01 6.62 6.91
N THR A 26 8.54 6.98 8.10
CA THR A 26 8.35 6.05 9.22
C THR A 26 7.21 5.07 8.94
N VAL A 27 6.18 5.52 8.23
CA VAL A 27 5.00 4.75 7.83
C VAL A 27 4.61 5.13 6.41
N PHE A 28 4.42 4.15 5.55
CA PHE A 28 3.95 4.34 4.18
C PHE A 28 2.62 3.61 3.99
N VAL A 29 1.54 4.37 3.77
CA VAL A 29 0.18 3.83 3.67
C VAL A 29 -0.34 3.96 2.24
N THR A 30 -0.89 2.88 1.69
CA THR A 30 -1.64 2.90 0.43
C THR A 30 -3.07 2.42 0.64
N ILE A 31 -4.04 3.16 0.10
CA ILE A 31 -5.46 2.84 0.21
C ILE A 31 -6.04 2.66 -1.19
N CYS A 32 -6.81 1.58 -1.38
CA CYS A 32 -7.49 1.30 -2.64
C CYS A 32 -6.46 1.32 -3.80
N GLY A 33 -6.77 2.00 -4.91
CA GLY A 33 -5.86 2.10 -6.05
C GLY A 33 -4.64 3.01 -5.82
N GLY A 34 -4.45 3.59 -4.63
CA GLY A 34 -3.21 4.28 -4.25
C GLY A 34 -1.97 3.38 -4.29
N ILE A 35 -2.16 2.05 -4.20
CA ILE A 35 -1.10 1.04 -4.37
C ILE A 35 -0.40 1.14 -5.74
N GLN A 36 -1.06 1.69 -6.75
CA GLN A 36 -0.52 1.82 -8.10
C GLN A 36 0.76 2.66 -8.14
N SER A 37 0.82 3.77 -7.40
CA SER A 37 2.05 4.58 -7.30
C SER A 37 3.22 3.79 -6.71
N ALA A 38 2.95 2.93 -5.73
CA ALA A 38 3.97 2.09 -5.10
C ALA A 38 4.45 0.97 -6.04
N LEU A 39 3.53 0.35 -6.79
CA LEU A 39 3.82 -0.62 -7.84
C LEU A 39 4.72 -0.03 -8.92
N GLU A 40 4.32 1.11 -9.49
CA GLU A 40 5.04 1.77 -10.58
C GLU A 40 6.41 2.30 -10.14
N ALA A 41 6.53 2.74 -8.88
CA ALA A 41 7.80 3.13 -8.27
C ALA A 41 8.70 1.94 -7.90
N ARG A 42 8.18 0.70 -7.99
CA ARG A 42 8.84 -0.56 -7.65
C ARG A 42 9.26 -0.70 -6.18
N VAL A 43 8.56 -0.02 -5.26
CA VAL A 43 8.89 -0.07 -3.83
C VAL A 43 8.35 -1.31 -3.10
N LEU A 44 7.53 -2.12 -3.80
CA LEU A 44 6.92 -3.33 -3.23
C LEU A 44 7.78 -4.60 -3.41
N LYS A 45 8.86 -4.54 -4.20
CA LYS A 45 9.69 -5.72 -4.51
C LYS A 45 10.19 -6.39 -3.22
N GLY A 46 9.93 -7.69 -3.07
CA GLY A 46 10.33 -8.48 -1.90
C GLY A 46 9.57 -8.13 -0.62
N LYS A 47 8.40 -7.50 -0.74
CA LYS A 47 7.48 -7.20 0.37
C LYS A 47 6.22 -8.03 0.27
N SER A 48 5.42 -7.98 1.32
CA SER A 48 4.06 -8.48 1.35
C SER A 48 3.05 -7.33 1.34
N ALA A 49 2.01 -7.46 0.52
CA ALA A 49 1.05 -6.38 0.28
C ALA A 49 -0.32 -6.91 -0.12
N ILE A 50 -1.31 -6.01 -0.11
CA ILE A 50 -2.61 -6.25 -0.74
C ILE A 50 -2.95 -5.12 -1.71
N ALA A 51 -3.84 -5.42 -2.65
CA ALA A 51 -4.40 -4.46 -3.62
C ALA A 51 -5.91 -4.65 -3.73
N PRO A 52 -6.65 -3.69 -4.33
CA PRO A 52 -8.04 -3.94 -4.72
C PRO A 52 -8.15 -5.22 -5.54
N ARG A 53 -9.18 -6.04 -5.29
CA ARG A 53 -9.40 -7.30 -6.03
C ARG A 53 -9.36 -7.10 -7.54
N VAL A 54 -9.91 -5.98 -8.02
CA VAL A 54 -9.91 -5.59 -9.44
C VAL A 54 -8.53 -5.24 -10.01
N LEU A 55 -7.56 -4.88 -9.16
CA LEU A 55 -6.18 -4.57 -9.54
C LEU A 55 -5.20 -5.71 -9.23
N LEU A 56 -5.60 -6.70 -8.43
CA LEU A 56 -4.72 -7.75 -7.94
C LEU A 56 -4.02 -8.54 -9.06
N PRO A 57 -4.70 -8.96 -10.15
CA PRO A 57 -4.03 -9.65 -11.26
C PRO A 57 -2.94 -8.79 -11.93
N MET A 58 -3.22 -7.49 -12.14
CA MET A 58 -2.25 -6.55 -12.69
C MET A 58 -1.06 -6.34 -11.73
N ALA A 59 -1.35 -6.23 -10.44
CA ALA A 59 -0.32 -6.03 -9.41
C ALA A 59 0.65 -7.22 -9.33
N GLN A 60 0.13 -8.45 -9.38
CA GLN A 60 0.92 -9.68 -9.43
C GLN A 60 1.82 -9.76 -10.67
N GLN A 61 1.34 -9.30 -11.83
CA GLN A 61 2.14 -9.25 -13.05
C GLN A 61 3.26 -8.19 -12.98
N LEU A 62 2.97 -7.01 -12.43
CA LEU A 62 3.92 -5.91 -12.34
C LEU A 62 4.97 -6.11 -11.23
N SER A 63 4.62 -6.87 -10.19
CA SER A 63 5.51 -7.17 -9.07
C SER A 63 5.34 -8.63 -8.64
N PRO A 64 5.93 -9.57 -9.40
CA PRO A 64 5.85 -11.00 -9.10
C PRO A 64 6.63 -11.37 -7.83
N ASP A 65 7.63 -10.56 -7.47
CA ASP A 65 8.44 -10.73 -6.25
C ASP A 65 7.74 -10.18 -4.98
N THR A 66 6.51 -9.67 -5.11
CA THR A 66 5.68 -9.25 -3.96
C THR A 66 4.78 -10.40 -3.56
N GLU A 67 4.71 -10.70 -2.26
CA GLU A 67 3.75 -11.65 -1.72
C GLU A 67 2.38 -11.00 -1.56
N TRP A 68 1.37 -11.49 -2.28
CA TRP A 68 0.05 -10.89 -2.34
C TRP A 68 -0.97 -11.64 -1.50
N TYR A 69 -1.71 -10.91 -0.67
CA TYR A 69 -2.82 -11.48 0.12
C TYR A 69 -4.19 -10.91 -0.28
N GLU A 70 -5.24 -11.69 -0.02
CA GLU A 70 -6.63 -11.23 -0.08
C GLU A 70 -7.18 -11.01 1.33
N LYS A 71 -6.91 -9.83 1.89
CA LYS A 71 -7.36 -9.40 3.22
C LYS A 71 -7.99 -8.00 3.16
N ARG A 72 -8.56 -7.52 4.26
CA ARG A 72 -9.08 -6.14 4.33
C ARG A 72 -7.94 -5.11 4.32
N TRP A 73 -6.93 -5.34 5.15
CA TRP A 73 -5.68 -4.60 5.21
C TRP A 73 -4.50 -5.56 5.47
N HIS A 74 -3.28 -5.09 5.24
CA HIS A 74 -2.04 -5.83 5.54
C HIS A 74 -0.90 -4.89 5.90
N ARG A 75 -0.02 -5.33 6.80
CA ARG A 75 1.18 -4.61 7.24
C ARG A 75 2.43 -5.45 6.99
N ASP A 76 3.45 -4.82 6.40
CA ASP A 76 4.82 -5.31 6.29
C ASP A 76 5.79 -4.21 6.77
N GLY A 77 6.25 -4.32 8.02
CA GLY A 77 7.12 -3.31 8.62
C GLY A 77 6.48 -1.92 8.64
N LYS A 78 7.00 -1.00 7.81
CA LYS A 78 6.45 0.36 7.63
C LYS A 78 5.38 0.48 6.55
N LEU A 79 5.21 -0.53 5.71
CA LEU A 79 4.25 -0.54 4.61
C LEU A 79 2.89 -1.03 5.11
N TRP A 80 1.85 -0.21 4.93
CA TRP A 80 0.47 -0.53 5.24
C TRP A 80 -0.37 -0.43 3.98
N THR A 81 -1.12 -1.48 3.67
CA THR A 81 -1.91 -1.56 2.43
C THR A 81 -3.35 -1.93 2.71
N SER A 82 -4.30 -1.26 2.05
CA SER A 82 -5.74 -1.54 2.13
C SER A 82 -6.34 -1.78 0.74
N GLY A 83 -7.18 -2.81 0.62
CA GLY A 83 -7.71 -3.28 -0.67
C GLY A 83 -8.86 -2.44 -1.23
N ALA A 84 -9.79 -1.93 -0.42
CA ALA A 84 -10.93 -1.14 -0.91
C ALA A 84 -11.14 0.07 -0.02
N LEU A 85 -11.89 1.07 -0.51
CA LEU A 85 -12.14 2.31 0.22
C LEU A 85 -12.70 2.05 1.63
N LEU A 86 -13.65 1.13 1.77
CA LEU A 86 -14.25 0.82 3.08
C LEU A 86 -13.36 -0.03 4.00
N ASN A 87 -12.37 -0.75 3.44
CA ASN A 87 -11.40 -1.49 4.26
C ASN A 87 -10.42 -0.55 4.98
N GLU A 88 -10.40 0.72 4.58
CA GLU A 88 -9.57 1.74 5.19
C GLU A 88 -9.93 2.02 6.66
N VAL A 89 -11.20 1.87 7.03
CA VAL A 89 -11.64 2.05 8.42
C VAL A 89 -10.95 1.03 9.33
N ASP A 90 -10.85 -0.23 8.89
CA ASP A 90 -10.16 -1.28 9.64
C ASP A 90 -8.65 -1.03 9.69
N LEU A 91 -8.06 -0.55 8.59
CA LEU A 91 -6.64 -0.17 8.56
C LEU A 91 -6.37 0.97 9.55
N ARG A 92 -7.18 2.03 9.56
CA ARG A 92 -7.03 3.15 10.50
C ARG A 92 -7.15 2.69 11.93
N TYR A 93 -8.15 1.86 12.24
CA TYR A 93 -8.33 1.30 13.57
C TYR A 93 -7.09 0.50 14.00
N ALA A 94 -6.61 -0.41 13.15
CA ALA A 94 -5.41 -1.19 13.42
C ALA A 94 -4.16 -0.30 13.59
N PHE A 95 -4.00 0.70 12.74
CA PHE A 95 -2.87 1.63 12.77
C PHE A 95 -2.81 2.42 14.08
N VAL A 96 -3.93 2.98 14.53
CA VAL A 96 -4.02 3.69 15.81
C VAL A 96 -3.67 2.76 16.97
N ASN A 97 -4.23 1.55 16.95
CA ASN A 97 -3.98 0.55 18.00
C ASN A 97 -2.50 0.14 18.07
N GLU A 98 -1.87 -0.11 16.93
CA GLU A 98 -0.49 -0.59 16.89
C GLU A 98 0.55 0.49 17.20
N ILE A 99 0.29 1.75 16.85
CA ILE A 99 1.30 2.82 16.95
C ILE A 99 1.10 3.71 18.19
N TRP A 100 -0.12 4.04 18.59
CA TRP A 100 -0.37 4.98 19.71
C TRP A 100 -0.78 4.29 21.00
N VAL A 101 -1.64 3.29 20.89
CA VAL A 101 -2.28 2.67 22.05
C VAL A 101 -1.37 1.57 22.63
N GLY A 102 -0.61 0.88 21.79
CA GLY A 102 0.13 -0.31 22.19
C GLY A 102 -0.81 -1.50 22.39
N LYS A 103 -0.29 -2.73 22.22
CA LYS A 103 -1.09 -3.95 22.39
C LYS A 103 -1.69 -3.99 23.81
N GLY A 104 -3.02 -3.81 23.91
CA GLY A 104 -3.79 -4.09 25.12
C GLY A 104 -4.11 -2.89 26.03
N SER A 105 -4.06 -1.63 25.57
CA SER A 105 -4.45 -0.48 26.42
C SER A 105 -5.87 0.07 26.16
N LEU A 106 -6.62 -0.52 25.22
CA LEU A 106 -8.06 -0.34 25.10
C LEU A 106 -8.78 -1.55 25.71
N ILE A 107 -8.70 -1.68 27.04
CA ILE A 107 -9.59 -2.51 27.86
C ILE A 107 -10.05 -1.66 29.04
#